data_AF-A0A3E0MUZ5-F1
#
_entry.id   AF-A0A3E0MUZ5-F1
#
_cell.length_a   1.000
_cell.length_b   1.000
_cell.length_c   1.000
_cell.angle_alpha   90.00
_cell.angle_beta   90.00
_cell.angle_gamma   90.00
#
_symmetry.space_group_name_H-M   'P 1'
#
loop_
_entity.id
_entity.type
_entity.pdbx_description
1 polymer ?
#
loop_
_entity_poly.entity_id
_entity_poly.type
_entity_poly.pdbx_seq_one_letter_code
_entity_poly.pdbx_strand_id
1 'polypeptide(L)'
;MALTKISSGVIAAEFQTASNLTANATVDMDWNSSQVFRLTPTSSTTFTFSDYKVGMVKILIVTGAGSSYTLTFPSEATNLGGTYDDTSGTKNFIQIICTDDDGTPEFFYTITQPAT
;
A
#
# COMPACT_ATOMS: atom_id res chain seq x y z
N MET A 1 -27.82 -19.98 -7.12
CA MET A 1 -28.51 -19.20 -6.07
C MET A 1 -28.10 -17.76 -6.24
N ALA A 2 -29.04 -16.82 -6.41
CA ALA A 2 -28.71 -15.41 -6.48
C ALA A 2 -28.30 -14.93 -5.07
N LEU A 3 -27.08 -14.42 -4.94
CA LEU A 3 -26.63 -13.74 -3.72
C LEU A 3 -27.43 -12.44 -3.60
N THR A 4 -28.49 -12.44 -2.81
CA THR A 4 -29.37 -11.27 -2.60
C THR A 4 -28.82 -10.27 -1.59
N LYS A 5 -27.63 -10.53 -1.02
CA LYS A 5 -26.94 -9.64 -0.09
C LYS A 5 -25.44 -9.68 -0.36
N ILE A 6 -24.81 -8.51 -0.40
CA ILE A 6 -23.35 -8.39 -0.40
C ILE A 6 -22.87 -8.45 1.05
N SER A 7 -21.98 -9.39 1.34
CA SER A 7 -21.30 -9.55 2.63
C SER A 7 -19.79 -9.60 2.41
N SER A 8 -19.01 -9.41 3.47
CA SER A 8 -17.55 -9.54 3.43
C SER A 8 -17.05 -10.98 3.16
N GLY A 9 -17.94 -11.96 2.95
CA GLY A 9 -17.57 -13.29 2.50
C GLY A 9 -17.75 -13.51 1.00
N VAL A 10 -18.34 -12.53 0.30
CA VAL A 10 -18.70 -12.63 -1.13
C VAL A 10 -18.16 -11.47 -1.96
N ILE A 11 -17.39 -10.55 -1.37
CA ILE A 11 -16.64 -9.53 -2.11
C ILE A 11 -15.24 -10.06 -2.45
N ALA A 12 -14.62 -9.47 -3.45
CA ALA A 12 -13.33 -9.91 -3.96
C ALA A 12 -12.18 -9.58 -2.99
N ALA A 13 -11.03 -10.24 -3.18
CA ALA A 13 -9.90 -10.18 -2.25
C ALA A 13 -9.39 -8.75 -2.06
N GLU A 14 -9.39 -7.95 -3.14
CA GLU A 14 -8.97 -6.56 -3.13
C GLU A 14 -9.69 -5.68 -2.12
N PHE A 15 -10.84 -6.11 -1.57
CA PHE A 15 -11.63 -5.35 -0.60
C PHE A 15 -11.59 -5.89 0.83
N GLN A 16 -11.07 -7.10 1.05
CA GLN A 16 -11.29 -7.79 2.33
C GLN A 16 -10.08 -8.57 2.88
N THR A 17 -9.03 -8.79 2.10
CA THR A 17 -7.88 -9.57 2.55
C THR A 17 -6.70 -8.69 2.93
N ALA A 18 -5.76 -9.29 3.64
CA ALA A 18 -4.48 -8.70 3.92
C ALA A 18 -3.35 -9.67 3.56
N SER A 19 -2.26 -9.15 2.99
CA SER A 19 -1.10 -9.93 2.57
C SER A 19 0.20 -9.35 3.13
N ASN A 20 1.21 -10.22 3.24
CA ASN A 20 2.58 -9.79 3.55
C ASN A 20 3.35 -9.76 2.23
N LEU A 21 3.92 -8.60 1.91
CA LEU A 21 4.82 -8.43 0.78
C LEU A 21 6.17 -9.07 1.11
N THR A 22 6.80 -9.68 0.10
CA THR A 22 8.15 -10.19 0.24
C THR A 22 9.13 -9.03 0.08
N ALA A 23 9.97 -8.80 1.09
CA ALA A 23 10.91 -7.69 1.09
C ALA A 23 11.99 -7.86 0.00
N ASN A 24 12.18 -6.82 -0.79
CA ASN A 24 13.15 -6.76 -1.88
C ASN A 24 13.46 -5.29 -2.22
N ALA A 25 14.49 -5.03 -3.02
CA ALA A 25 14.82 -3.70 -3.50
C ALA A 25 13.71 -3.11 -4.40
N THR A 26 12.98 -3.98 -5.11
CA THR A 26 11.77 -3.62 -5.85
C THR A 26 10.63 -4.52 -5.43
N VAL A 27 9.51 -3.92 -5.01
CA VAL A 27 8.33 -4.64 -4.51
C VAL A 27 7.11 -4.18 -5.29
N ASP A 28 6.46 -5.11 -5.98
CA ASP A 28 5.19 -4.85 -6.64
C ASP A 28 4.04 -4.95 -5.65
N MET A 29 3.16 -3.97 -5.68
CA MET A 29 1.87 -4.03 -5.02
C MET A 29 0.80 -4.27 -6.09
N ASP A 30 0.31 -5.51 -6.15
CA ASP A 30 -0.85 -5.91 -6.93
C ASP A 30 -2.14 -5.54 -6.18
N TRP A 31 -2.85 -4.53 -6.68
CA TRP A 31 -4.06 -3.99 -6.05
C TRP A 31 -5.24 -4.96 -6.11
N ASN A 32 -5.24 -6.00 -6.94
CA ASN A 32 -6.26 -7.04 -6.92
C ASN A 32 -6.03 -8.10 -5.81
N SER A 33 -4.80 -8.18 -5.29
CA SER A 33 -4.46 -9.26 -4.34
C SER A 33 -4.99 -9.05 -2.92
N SER A 34 -5.07 -7.81 -2.44
CA SER A 34 -5.44 -7.49 -1.05
C SER A 34 -5.86 -6.03 -0.85
N GLN A 35 -6.60 -5.77 0.23
CA GLN A 35 -6.91 -4.42 0.69
C GLN A 35 -5.80 -3.82 1.55
N VAL A 36 -5.13 -4.68 2.33
CA VAL A 36 -4.05 -4.29 3.26
C VAL A 36 -2.76 -5.05 2.93
N PHE A 37 -1.68 -4.33 2.73
CA PHE A 37 -0.35 -4.87 2.50
C PHE A 37 0.54 -4.62 3.72
N ARG A 38 1.40 -5.57 4.04
CA ARG A 38 2.37 -5.44 5.13
C ARG A 38 3.78 -5.67 4.61
N LEU A 39 4.72 -4.83 5.03
CA LEU A 39 6.14 -4.97 4.69
C LEU A 39 7.00 -4.66 5.92
N THR A 40 8.08 -5.43 6.09
CA THR A 40 9.25 -5.03 6.88
C THR A 40 10.43 -5.05 5.92
N PRO A 41 11.00 -3.88 5.54
CA PRO A 41 12.03 -3.82 4.53
C PRO A 41 13.33 -4.45 5.03
N THR A 42 14.04 -5.13 4.13
CA THR A 42 15.40 -5.66 4.33
C THR A 42 16.46 -4.87 3.55
N SER A 43 16.00 -3.86 2.80
CA SER A 43 16.80 -2.92 2.01
C SER A 43 15.91 -1.72 1.66
N SER A 44 16.50 -0.63 1.15
CA SER A 44 15.72 0.46 0.55
C SER A 44 14.83 -0.10 -0.56
N THR A 45 13.53 0.16 -0.47
CA THR A 45 12.50 -0.46 -1.29
C THR A 45 11.90 0.55 -2.26
N THR A 46 11.86 0.20 -3.53
CA THR A 46 11.10 0.91 -4.56
C THR A 46 9.81 0.15 -4.84
N PHE A 47 8.67 0.82 -4.72
CA PHE A 47 7.38 0.21 -5.03
C PHE A 47 7.02 0.38 -6.50
N THR A 48 6.42 -0.65 -7.08
CA THR A 48 5.62 -0.55 -8.31
C THR A 48 4.17 -0.87 -7.98
N PHE A 49 3.24 -0.29 -8.74
CA PHE A 49 1.82 -0.60 -8.60
C PHE A 49 1.34 -1.31 -9.86
N SER A 50 0.53 -2.34 -9.66
CA SER A 50 -0.12 -3.11 -10.72
C SER A 50 -1.60 -3.30 -10.38
N ASP A 51 -2.40 -3.57 -11.42
CA ASP A 51 -3.82 -3.94 -11.28
C ASP A 51 -4.70 -2.93 -10.50
N TYR A 52 -4.30 -1.66 -10.50
CA TYR A 52 -5.07 -0.58 -9.90
C TYR A 52 -6.22 -0.14 -10.82
N LYS A 53 -7.28 0.39 -10.19
CA LYS A 53 -8.41 1.06 -10.84
C LYS A 53 -8.74 2.35 -10.12
N VAL A 54 -9.24 3.33 -10.87
CA VAL A 54 -9.69 4.61 -10.32
C VAL A 54 -10.67 4.38 -9.17
N GLY A 55 -10.47 5.11 -8.08
CA GLY A 55 -11.27 5.02 -6.86
C GLY A 55 -10.86 3.90 -5.89
N MET A 56 -9.95 3.00 -6.27
CA MET A 56 -9.39 2.05 -5.31
C MET A 56 -8.52 2.78 -4.27
N VAL A 57 -8.60 2.31 -3.02
CA VAL A 57 -7.78 2.80 -1.91
C VAL A 57 -7.12 1.60 -1.25
N LYS A 58 -5.80 1.64 -1.10
CA LYS A 58 -5.02 0.59 -0.44
C LYS A 58 -4.35 1.09 0.82
N ILE A 59 -4.18 0.19 1.77
CA ILE A 59 -3.42 0.45 2.98
C ILE A 59 -2.12 -0.35 2.89
N LEU A 60 -0.99 0.33 2.97
CA LEU A 60 0.32 -0.26 3.15
C LEU A 60 0.80 0.01 4.58
N ILE A 61 1.09 -1.04 5.33
CA ILE A 61 1.68 -0.94 6.67
C ILE A 61 3.15 -1.34 6.55
N VAL A 62 4.04 -0.37 6.69
CA VAL A 62 5.48 -0.62 6.72
C VAL A 62 5.99 -0.55 8.15
N THR A 63 6.64 -1.63 8.60
CA THR A 63 7.33 -1.65 9.89
C THR A 63 8.78 -1.23 9.68
N GLY A 64 9.24 -0.19 10.36
CA GLY A 64 10.63 0.24 10.33
C GLY A 64 11.57 -0.88 10.77
N ALA A 65 12.69 -1.03 10.07
CA ALA A 65 13.68 -2.07 10.29
C ALA A 65 14.85 -1.59 11.17
N GLY A 66 15.01 -0.28 11.35
CA GLY A 66 16.08 0.33 12.15
C GLY A 66 17.41 0.39 11.42
N SER A 67 17.42 0.38 10.09
CA SER A 67 18.64 0.27 9.27
C SER A 67 18.84 1.45 8.32
N SER A 68 18.09 2.54 8.51
CA SER A 68 18.08 3.73 7.64
C SER A 68 17.67 3.41 6.19
N TYR A 69 16.78 2.44 6.00
CA TYR A 69 16.20 2.16 4.70
C TYR A 69 15.24 3.27 4.27
N THR A 70 15.07 3.40 2.97
CA THR A 70 14.15 4.39 2.37
C THR A 70 13.05 3.68 1.59
N LEU A 71 11.91 4.34 1.45
CA LEU A 71 10.83 3.92 0.58
C LEU A 71 10.74 4.90 -0.58
N THR A 72 10.72 4.37 -1.80
CA THR A 72 10.48 5.14 -3.03
C THR A 72 9.17 4.67 -3.64
N PHE A 73 8.26 5.60 -3.88
CA PHE A 73 6.98 5.33 -4.55
C PHE A 73 7.10 5.62 -6.06
N PRO A 74 6.19 5.10 -6.90
CA PRO A 74 6.13 5.44 -8.32
C PRO A 74 6.10 6.97 -8.54
N SER A 75 6.66 7.44 -9.65
CA SER A 75 6.69 8.87 -9.99
C SER A 75 5.30 9.51 -10.08
N GLU A 76 4.31 8.70 -10.39
CA GLU A 76 2.89 9.01 -10.52
C GLU A 76 2.19 9.16 -9.16
N ALA A 77 2.87 8.75 -8.07
CA ALA A 77 2.34 8.83 -6.72
C ALA A 77 2.85 10.08 -6.00
N THR A 78 1.93 10.98 -5.69
CA THR A 78 2.24 12.23 -4.98
C THR A 78 2.04 12.07 -3.47
N ASN A 79 3.10 12.37 -2.70
CA ASN A 79 3.00 12.46 -1.25
C ASN A 79 2.24 13.73 -0.84
N LEU A 80 1.09 13.57 -0.17
CA LEU A 80 0.30 14.66 0.38
C LEU A 80 0.74 15.08 1.79
N GLY A 81 1.54 14.26 2.47
CA GLY A 81 2.06 14.60 3.80
C GLY A 81 2.63 13.43 4.58
N GLY A 82 3.53 13.78 5.51
CA GLY A 82 4.23 12.84 6.36
C GLY A 82 5.48 12.25 5.72
N THR A 83 6.25 11.53 6.52
CA THR A 83 7.51 10.91 6.14
C THR A 83 7.59 9.51 6.69
N TYR A 84 8.26 8.62 5.95
CA TYR A 84 8.58 7.29 6.44
C TYR A 84 9.55 7.37 7.62
N ASP A 85 9.24 6.65 8.70
CA ASP A 85 10.12 6.45 9.85
C ASP A 85 10.61 5.00 9.87
N ASP A 86 11.90 4.81 9.57
CA ASP A 86 12.57 3.51 9.61
C ASP A 86 13.04 3.12 11.02
N THR A 87 12.65 3.85 12.07
CA THR A 87 12.95 3.42 13.44
C THR A 87 12.43 2.02 13.69
N SER A 88 13.27 1.15 14.27
CA SER A 88 12.95 -0.27 14.45
C SER A 88 11.63 -0.47 15.17
N GLY A 89 10.71 -1.19 14.55
CA GLY A 89 9.38 -1.48 15.09
C GLY A 89 8.34 -0.38 14.89
N THR A 90 8.71 0.82 14.44
CA THR A 90 7.74 1.89 14.13
C THR A 90 6.80 1.44 13.02
N LYS A 91 5.49 1.59 13.22
CA LYS A 91 4.48 1.32 12.21
C LYS A 91 4.19 2.59 11.42
N ASN A 92 4.40 2.52 10.12
CA ASN A 92 4.02 3.54 9.16
C ASN A 92 2.73 3.09 8.48
N PHE A 93 1.64 3.79 8.76
CA PHE A 93 0.35 3.60 8.09
C PHE A 93 0.32 4.48 6.85
N ILE A 94 0.25 3.86 5.69
CA ILE A 94 0.29 4.54 4.39
C ILE A 94 -1.01 4.25 3.68
N GLN A 95 -1.82 5.28 3.45
CA GLN A 95 -3.04 5.18 2.64
C GLN A 95 -2.76 5.72 1.26
N ILE A 96 -3.07 4.94 0.24
CA ILE A 96 -2.79 5.26 -1.17
C ILE A 96 -4.10 5.18 -1.93
N ILE A 97 -4.44 6.20 -2.72
CA ILE A 97 -5.60 6.23 -3.61
C ILE A 97 -5.14 6.34 -5.06
N CYS A 98 -5.81 5.62 -5.97
CA CYS A 98 -5.72 5.82 -7.41
C CYS A 98 -6.83 6.78 -7.84
N THR A 99 -6.46 7.94 -8.37
CA THR A 99 -7.39 8.99 -8.83
C THR A 99 -7.57 9.02 -10.33
N ASP A 100 -6.63 8.42 -11.07
CA ASP A 100 -6.74 8.17 -12.51
C ASP A 100 -6.07 6.84 -12.85
N ASP A 101 -6.73 6.02 -13.69
CA ASP A 101 -6.20 4.78 -14.25
C ASP A 101 -6.24 4.75 -15.79
N ASP A 102 -6.60 5.86 -16.44
CA ASP A 102 -6.59 6.02 -17.88
C ASP A 102 -5.38 6.84 -18.34
N GLY A 103 -4.67 6.37 -19.35
CA GLY A 103 -3.43 7.00 -19.81
C GLY A 103 -2.28 6.92 -18.79
N THR A 104 -1.89 8.06 -18.24
CA THR A 104 -0.86 8.12 -17.19
C THR A 104 -1.57 8.03 -15.83
N PRO A 105 -1.35 6.97 -15.04
CA PRO A 105 -2.06 6.83 -13.79
C PRO A 105 -1.69 7.94 -12.80
N GLU A 106 -2.60 8.26 -11.89
CA GLU A 106 -2.37 9.24 -10.82
C GLU A 106 -2.67 8.62 -9.46
N PHE A 107 -1.77 8.82 -8.51
CA PHE A 107 -1.96 8.39 -7.14
C PHE A 107 -1.65 9.50 -6.15
N PHE A 108 -2.35 9.45 -5.03
CA PHE A 108 -2.02 10.26 -3.86
C PHE A 108 -1.85 9.36 -2.65
N TYR A 109 -0.92 9.73 -1.77
CA TYR A 109 -0.75 9.01 -0.53
C TYR A 109 -0.36 9.92 0.63
N THR A 110 -0.64 9.44 1.83
CA THR A 110 -0.17 10.04 3.09
C THR A 110 0.57 8.98 3.90
N ILE A 111 1.53 9.42 4.70
CA ILE A 111 2.24 8.57 5.66
C ILE A 111 1.94 9.10 7.06
N THR A 112 1.44 8.24 7.94
CA THR A 112 1.20 8.57 9.34
C THR A 112 1.70 7.47 10.27
N GLN A 113 1.97 7.84 11.52
CA GLN A 113 2.37 6.92 12.57
C GLN A 113 1.31 6.93 13.69
N PRO A 114 1.18 5.84 14.47
CA PRO A 114 0.39 5.85 15.69
C PRO A 114 0.80 7.01 16.60
N ALA A 115 -0.18 7.70 17.18
CA ALA A 115 0.08 8.71 18.20
C ALA A 115 0.83 8.09 19.39
N THR A 116 1.78 8.84 19.93
CA THR A 116 2.55 8.49 21.14
C THR A 116 1.82 8.84 22.41
#